data_AF-A0AAV8VN49-F1
#
_entry.id   AF-A0AAV8VN49-F1
#
_cell.length_a   1.000
_cell.length_b   1.000
_cell.length_c   1.000
_cell.angle_alpha   90.00
_cell.angle_beta   90.00
_cell.angle_gamma   90.00
#
_symmetry.space_group_name_H-M   'P 1'
#
loop_
_entity.id
_entity.type
_entity.pdbx_description
1 polymer ?
#
loop_
_entity_poly.entity_id
_entity_poly.type
_entity_poly.pdbx_seq_one_letter_code
_entity_poly.pdbx_strand_id
1 'polypeptide(L)'
;MRASRRSNIRDIETEENLYKNKRKELRRLIFVSKKEKWQELLENLNNDIWGEGYKIVMKHLNSYIPYTLTGEETRRAINELFPKGPNTNVRWEETADIRPFTIEVRQSLKSLKDKKAPGTDGIPVETIKKIALEKPNFLPGFLNKILQSQTFPTNWKTAKLILIPKERIHQTRKTKKFRPICLLNTISNLYESLIKTRLEAHMEEIGALSENQFGFRKKSIVEEWKERKGLTLAEQKTEAVVLKGPRKKEHLVFRVGATEIKTSKCAKYLGIILKENGVYTEHLKEAVRKAEKRTAILSRLMPNVGEPDSCKRKILHGVVKSVVLYGAQLWYPILDKITYKNMLARAERKSLLRLCSAYRTASTTALNVIAGEIPLHLLARERHRLHTRQEVNEQAKKEERNESMRKWQEEWERTEGVAEWTKRMIPNLQRWVEFKHRNTDYYLTQVFTGHGTFKTCLKRFGISVYNDVVYNDKCKYCGEVDTVQHTLFECHRWEIERRDLNSKVEEIISVDTFLDHMLSCKEKWRDIREFIKKVSKTKQQEE
;
A
#
# COMPACT_ATOMS: atom_id res chain seq x y z
N MET A 1 -32.94 45.20 -51.50
CA MET A 1 -32.19 45.04 -50.22
C MET A 1 -32.81 44.09 -49.19
N ARG A 2 -34.14 43.99 -49.01
CA ARG A 2 -34.75 43.11 -47.97
C ARG A 2 -34.66 41.60 -48.23
N ALA A 3 -34.65 41.16 -49.50
CA ALA A 3 -34.54 39.73 -49.86
C ALA A 3 -33.13 39.15 -49.63
N SER A 4 -32.08 39.90 -49.98
CA SER A 4 -30.67 39.51 -49.77
C SER A 4 -30.32 39.42 -48.27
N ARG A 5 -30.89 40.28 -47.40
CA ARG A 5 -30.71 40.15 -45.94
C ARG A 5 -31.36 38.89 -45.35
N ARG A 6 -32.46 38.38 -45.92
CA ARG A 6 -33.14 37.16 -45.44
C ARG A 6 -32.45 35.87 -45.89
N SER A 7 -31.82 35.84 -47.06
CA SER A 7 -31.02 34.66 -47.47
C SER A 7 -29.76 34.55 -46.62
N ASN A 8 -29.06 35.66 -46.38
CA ASN A 8 -27.85 35.68 -45.55
C ASN A 8 -28.11 35.22 -44.10
N ILE A 9 -29.26 35.56 -43.51
CA ILE A 9 -29.65 35.09 -42.17
C ILE A 9 -29.92 33.58 -42.17
N ARG A 10 -30.58 33.03 -43.20
CA ARG A 10 -30.81 31.59 -43.32
C ARG A 10 -29.51 30.83 -43.55
N ASP A 11 -28.60 31.35 -44.36
CA ASP A 11 -27.29 30.74 -44.60
C ASP A 11 -26.45 30.70 -43.32
N ILE A 12 -26.43 31.78 -42.54
CA ILE A 12 -25.80 31.83 -41.20
C ILE A 12 -26.44 30.81 -40.25
N GLU A 13 -27.76 30.69 -40.24
CA GLU A 13 -28.48 29.73 -39.37
C GLU A 13 -28.19 28.27 -39.78
N THR A 14 -27.98 28.04 -41.08
CA THR A 14 -27.62 26.73 -41.64
C THR A 14 -26.18 26.36 -41.31
N GLU A 15 -25.25 27.30 -41.44
CA GLU A 15 -23.84 27.13 -41.04
C GLU A 15 -23.69 26.96 -39.53
N GLU A 16 -24.47 27.69 -38.72
CA GLU A 16 -24.50 27.50 -37.27
C GLU A 16 -24.97 26.09 -36.88
N ASN A 17 -26.02 25.59 -37.54
CA ASN A 17 -26.53 24.24 -37.30
C ASN A 17 -25.53 23.17 -37.75
N LEU A 18 -24.84 23.39 -38.88
CA LEU A 18 -23.77 22.52 -39.34
C LEU A 18 -22.59 22.49 -38.36
N TYR A 19 -22.16 23.66 -37.85
CA TYR A 19 -21.14 23.78 -36.81
C TYR A 19 -21.56 23.07 -35.51
N LYS A 20 -22.80 23.27 -35.04
CA LYS A 20 -23.34 22.59 -33.84
C LYS A 20 -23.33 21.08 -34.01
N ASN A 21 -23.72 20.57 -35.19
CA ASN A 21 -23.69 19.15 -35.51
C ASN A 21 -22.26 18.59 -35.58
N LYS A 22 -21.33 19.27 -36.29
CA LYS A 22 -19.93 18.86 -36.36
C LYS A 22 -19.24 18.90 -35.00
N ARG A 23 -19.56 19.88 -34.15
CA ARG A 23 -19.08 19.94 -32.76
C ARG A 23 -19.63 18.79 -31.91
N LYS A 24 -20.90 18.41 -32.09
CA LYS A 24 -21.52 17.26 -31.42
C LYS A 24 -20.87 15.95 -31.87
N GLU A 25 -20.61 15.80 -33.17
CA GLU A 25 -19.90 14.68 -33.77
C GLU A 25 -18.47 14.56 -33.23
N LEU A 26 -17.69 15.65 -33.23
CA LEU A 26 -16.35 15.70 -32.64
C LEU A 26 -16.36 15.30 -31.16
N ARG A 27 -17.30 15.82 -30.36
CA ARG A 27 -17.45 15.44 -28.94
C ARG A 27 -17.75 13.96 -28.78
N ARG A 28 -18.61 13.39 -29.64
CA ARG A 28 -18.93 11.96 -29.65
C ARG A 28 -17.68 11.14 -29.99
N LEU A 29 -16.93 11.52 -31.03
CA LEU A 29 -15.68 10.83 -31.41
C LEU A 29 -14.63 10.89 -30.31
N ILE A 30 -14.44 12.06 -29.68
CA ILE A 30 -13.55 12.20 -28.51
C ILE A 30 -14.00 11.28 -27.37
N PHE A 31 -15.30 11.20 -27.09
CA PHE A 31 -15.83 10.32 -26.05
C PHE A 31 -15.59 8.84 -26.38
N VAL A 32 -15.88 8.41 -27.61
CA VAL A 32 -15.67 7.04 -28.07
C VAL A 32 -14.18 6.66 -27.99
N SER A 33 -13.30 7.50 -28.55
CA SER A 33 -11.85 7.28 -28.51
C SER A 33 -11.31 7.24 -27.07
N LYS A 34 -11.77 8.14 -26.19
CA LYS A 34 -11.40 8.10 -24.76
C LYS A 34 -11.88 6.81 -24.09
N LYS A 35 -13.08 6.34 -24.42
CA LYS A 35 -13.63 5.09 -23.87
C LYS A 35 -12.83 3.88 -24.34
N GLU A 36 -12.47 3.81 -25.62
CA GLU A 36 -11.64 2.74 -26.18
C GLU A 36 -10.25 2.72 -25.55
N LYS A 37 -9.55 3.86 -25.53
CA LYS A 37 -8.24 3.99 -24.88
C LYS A 37 -8.29 3.68 -23.39
N TRP A 38 -9.42 3.97 -22.73
CA TRP A 38 -9.63 3.60 -21.35
C TRP A 38 -9.77 2.08 -21.17
N GLN A 39 -10.53 1.40 -22.04
CA GLN A 39 -10.63 -0.07 -22.01
C GLN A 39 -9.27 -0.72 -22.26
N GLU A 40 -8.52 -0.26 -23.25
CA GLU A 40 -7.15 -0.74 -23.53
C GLU A 40 -6.24 -0.63 -22.29
N LEU A 41 -6.33 0.49 -21.56
CA LEU A 41 -5.57 0.68 -20.31
C LEU A 41 -6.01 -0.29 -19.20
N LEU A 42 -7.31 -0.57 -19.08
CA LEU A 42 -7.85 -1.50 -18.09
C LEU A 42 -7.46 -2.95 -18.40
N GLU A 43 -7.49 -3.35 -19.67
CA GLU A 43 -7.00 -4.65 -20.13
C GLU A 43 -5.49 -4.78 -19.89
N ASN A 44 -4.72 -3.73 -20.16
CA ASN A 44 -3.28 -3.70 -19.85
C ASN A 44 -3.03 -3.87 -18.34
N LEU A 45 -3.77 -3.16 -17.49
CA LEU A 45 -3.72 -3.35 -16.03
C LEU A 45 -4.04 -4.79 -15.64
N ASN A 46 -4.89 -5.46 -16.43
CA ASN A 46 -5.23 -6.84 -16.20
C ASN A 46 -4.11 -7.84 -16.57
N ASN A 47 -3.22 -7.49 -17.49
CA ASN A 47 -2.10 -8.33 -17.89
C ASN A 47 -0.82 -7.97 -17.13
N ASP A 48 -0.59 -6.68 -16.87
CA ASP A 48 0.58 -6.16 -16.17
C ASP A 48 0.20 -5.02 -15.20
N ILE A 49 0.09 -5.37 -13.91
CA ILE A 49 -0.16 -4.40 -12.84
C ILE A 49 0.97 -3.39 -12.64
N TRP A 50 2.17 -3.64 -13.19
CA TRP A 50 3.35 -2.78 -13.08
C TRP A 50 3.65 -2.01 -14.38
N GLY A 51 2.80 -2.19 -15.39
CA GLY A 51 2.92 -1.59 -16.72
C GLY A 51 2.48 -0.11 -16.78
N GLU A 52 1.81 0.28 -17.87
CA GLU A 52 1.47 1.68 -18.12
C GLU A 52 0.55 2.28 -17.04
N GLY A 53 -0.42 1.52 -16.54
CA GLY A 53 -1.28 1.98 -15.44
C GLY A 53 -0.48 2.35 -14.18
N TYR A 54 0.49 1.51 -13.79
CA TYR A 54 1.39 1.81 -12.66
C TYR A 54 2.24 3.05 -12.94
N LYS A 55 2.82 3.19 -14.13
CA LYS A 55 3.62 4.38 -14.49
C LYS A 55 2.78 5.66 -14.41
N ILE A 56 1.53 5.64 -14.88
CA ILE A 56 0.60 6.78 -14.80
C ILE A 56 0.34 7.16 -13.34
N VAL A 57 0.00 6.20 -12.47
CA VAL A 57 -0.24 6.50 -11.06
C VAL A 57 1.04 6.90 -10.33
N MET A 58 2.17 6.26 -10.62
CA MET A 58 3.45 6.63 -10.03
C MET A 58 3.85 8.04 -10.42
N LYS A 59 3.59 8.49 -11.65
CA LYS A 59 3.78 9.89 -12.05
C LYS A 59 2.94 10.88 -11.23
N HIS A 60 1.77 10.46 -10.73
CA HIS A 60 0.92 11.26 -9.84
C HIS A 60 1.29 11.14 -8.35
N LEU A 61 1.75 9.98 -7.88
CA LEU A 61 2.16 9.73 -6.48
C LEU A 61 3.57 10.25 -6.18
N ASN A 62 4.48 9.89 -7.07
CA ASN A 62 5.82 10.41 -7.18
C ASN A 62 5.79 11.48 -8.26
N SER A 63 5.71 12.73 -7.84
CA SER A 63 6.32 13.85 -8.57
C SER A 63 7.86 13.68 -8.64
N TYR A 64 8.34 12.45 -8.86
CA TYR A 64 9.70 12.13 -9.22
C TYR A 64 9.69 12.16 -10.74
N ILE A 65 9.89 13.36 -11.26
CA ILE A 65 10.40 13.51 -12.62
C ILE A 65 11.81 12.91 -12.54
N PRO A 66 12.17 11.89 -13.35
CA PRO A 66 13.55 11.47 -13.49
C PRO A 66 14.38 12.71 -13.78
N TYR A 67 15.11 13.17 -12.79
CA TYR A 67 15.86 14.40 -12.87
C TYR A 67 17.25 14.04 -13.35
N THR A 68 17.52 14.30 -14.62
CA THR A 68 18.88 14.20 -15.14
C THR A 68 19.62 15.44 -14.68
N LEU A 69 20.59 15.25 -13.77
CA LEU A 69 21.53 16.31 -13.40
C LEU A 69 22.32 16.70 -14.66
N THR A 70 22.55 17.99 -14.85
CA THR A 70 23.55 18.41 -15.85
C THR A 70 24.94 17.92 -15.42
N GLY A 71 25.90 17.88 -16.35
CA GLY A 71 27.30 17.51 -16.02
C GLY A 71 27.89 18.40 -14.91
N GLU A 72 27.55 19.69 -14.90
CA GLU A 72 27.99 20.64 -13.89
C GLU A 72 27.35 20.40 -12.52
N GLU A 73 26.04 20.17 -12.46
CA GLU A 73 25.35 19.85 -11.21
C GLU A 73 25.86 18.53 -10.61
N THR A 74 26.16 17.55 -11.46
CA THR A 74 26.74 16.27 -11.04
C THR A 74 28.13 16.47 -10.44
N ARG A 75 29.00 17.24 -11.10
CA ARG A 75 30.36 17.52 -10.62
C ARG A 75 30.35 18.29 -9.31
N ARG A 76 29.45 19.27 -9.17
CA ARG A 76 29.25 20.02 -7.91
C ARG A 76 28.81 19.10 -6.79
N ALA A 77 27.81 18.24 -7.03
CA ALA A 77 27.33 17.27 -6.04
C ALA A 77 28.43 16.28 -5.63
N ILE A 78 29.25 15.80 -6.57
CA ILE A 78 30.37 14.90 -6.28
C ILE A 78 31.42 15.59 -5.40
N ASN A 79 31.85 16.80 -5.76
CA ASN A 79 32.86 17.54 -5.00
C ASN A 79 32.39 17.87 -3.58
N GLU A 80 31.10 18.19 -3.41
CA GLU A 80 30.51 18.42 -2.08
C GLU A 80 30.38 17.15 -1.24
N LEU A 81 30.05 16.01 -1.87
CA LEU A 81 29.82 14.74 -1.16
C LEU A 81 31.10 13.96 -0.87
N PHE A 82 32.12 14.09 -1.71
CA PHE A 82 33.38 13.37 -1.65
C PHE A 82 34.57 14.35 -1.71
N PRO A 83 34.78 15.14 -0.64
CA PRO A 83 35.92 16.06 -0.58
C PRO A 83 37.23 15.27 -0.59
N LYS A 84 38.22 15.75 -1.35
CA LYS A 84 39.57 15.17 -1.32
C LYS A 84 40.26 15.59 -0.02
N GLY A 85 40.55 14.62 0.84
CA GLY A 85 41.34 14.84 2.06
C GLY A 85 42.83 15.00 1.75
N PRO A 86 43.64 15.44 2.74
CA PRO A 86 45.09 15.47 2.61
C PRO A 86 45.64 14.05 2.41
N ASN A 87 46.60 13.88 1.50
CA ASN A 87 47.31 12.61 1.33
C ASN A 87 48.17 12.35 2.57
N THR A 88 47.70 11.49 3.49
CA THR A 88 48.51 10.99 4.59
C THR A 88 49.28 9.76 4.13
N ASN A 89 50.59 9.91 3.95
CA ASN A 89 51.51 8.78 3.79
C ASN A 89 51.70 8.10 5.15
N VAL A 90 50.77 7.22 5.52
CA VAL A 90 50.90 6.37 6.71
C VAL A 90 51.83 5.22 6.37
N ARG A 91 52.96 5.11 7.07
CA ARG A 91 53.78 3.89 7.07
C ARG A 91 53.10 2.87 7.99
N TRP A 92 52.75 1.72 7.43
CA TRP A 92 52.22 0.59 8.18
C TRP A 92 53.39 -0.25 8.66
N GLU A 93 53.41 -0.61 9.94
CA GLU A 93 54.31 -1.64 10.45
C GLU A 93 53.72 -3.01 10.11
N GLU A 94 54.53 -3.90 9.54
CA GLU A 94 54.13 -5.28 9.27
C GLU A 94 54.24 -6.11 10.53
N THR A 95 53.12 -6.43 11.18
CA THR A 95 53.02 -7.66 12.00
C THR A 95 51.56 -7.95 12.40
N ALA A 96 50.99 -9.01 11.87
CA ALA A 96 50.01 -9.88 12.56
C ALA A 96 49.73 -11.15 11.73
N ASP A 97 49.58 -12.29 12.40
CA ASP A 97 49.06 -13.51 11.78
C ASP A 97 47.58 -13.32 11.40
N ILE A 98 47.26 -13.39 10.11
CA ILE A 98 45.92 -13.11 9.60
C ILE A 98 45.09 -14.40 9.61
N ARG A 99 44.27 -14.57 10.64
CA ARG A 99 43.35 -15.71 10.77
C ARG A 99 42.47 -15.91 9.51
N PRO A 100 42.40 -17.10 8.90
CA PRO A 100 41.51 -17.36 7.76
C PRO A 100 40.03 -17.23 8.12
N PHE A 101 39.20 -16.80 7.17
CA PHE A 101 37.75 -16.83 7.26
C PHE A 101 37.21 -18.26 7.27
N THR A 102 36.26 -18.53 8.19
CA THR A 102 35.63 -19.86 8.35
C THR A 102 34.10 -19.78 8.33
N ILE A 103 33.43 -20.03 9.46
CA ILE A 103 31.97 -20.07 9.60
C ILE A 103 31.34 -18.69 9.40
N GLU A 104 32.08 -17.63 9.72
CA GLU A 104 31.68 -16.22 9.56
C GLU A 104 31.27 -15.85 8.12
N VAL A 105 31.83 -16.51 7.10
CA VAL A 105 31.43 -16.31 5.69
C VAL A 105 29.96 -16.68 5.51
N ARG A 106 29.54 -17.81 6.09
CA ARG A 106 28.15 -18.28 6.01
C ARG A 106 27.21 -17.39 6.80
N GLN A 107 27.65 -16.90 7.97
CA GLN A 107 26.85 -15.99 8.79
C GLN A 107 26.65 -14.64 8.10
N SER A 108 27.72 -14.05 7.56
CA SER A 108 27.66 -12.80 6.79
C SER A 108 26.79 -12.95 5.55
N LEU A 109 26.91 -14.07 4.84
CA LEU A 109 26.07 -14.35 3.66
C LEU A 109 24.58 -14.44 3.99
N LYS A 110 24.20 -15.01 5.14
CA LYS A 110 22.80 -15.01 5.61
C LYS A 110 22.27 -13.61 5.91
N SER A 111 23.14 -12.70 6.34
CA SER A 111 22.76 -11.32 6.65
C SER A 111 22.48 -10.46 5.41
N LEU A 112 23.04 -10.84 4.25
CA LEU A 112 22.80 -10.14 2.99
C LEU A 112 21.34 -10.30 2.57
N LYS A 113 20.70 -9.17 2.25
CA LYS A 113 19.29 -9.13 1.85
C LYS A 113 19.16 -9.42 0.36
N ASP A 114 18.18 -10.25 0.00
CA ASP A 114 17.83 -10.54 -1.39
C ASP A 114 17.22 -9.31 -2.08
N LYS A 115 17.16 -9.35 -3.42
CA LYS A 115 16.57 -8.34 -4.30
C LYS A 115 17.22 -6.97 -4.18
N LYS A 116 18.50 -6.95 -3.80
CA LYS A 116 19.33 -5.74 -3.83
C LYS A 116 19.83 -5.50 -5.25
N ALA A 117 19.89 -4.24 -5.65
CA ALA A 117 20.46 -3.87 -6.94
C ALA A 117 21.95 -4.22 -6.95
N PRO A 118 22.45 -4.93 -7.99
CA PRO A 118 23.85 -5.31 -8.08
C PRO A 118 24.75 -4.10 -8.35
N GLY A 119 26.05 -4.29 -8.11
CA GLY A 119 27.10 -3.33 -8.45
C GLY A 119 27.37 -3.27 -9.95
N THR A 120 28.56 -2.82 -10.31
CA THR A 120 29.02 -2.67 -11.71
C THR A 120 29.18 -4.01 -12.45
N ASP A 121 29.31 -5.12 -11.71
CA ASP A 121 29.46 -6.48 -12.23
C ASP A 121 28.13 -7.15 -12.59
N GLY A 122 27.00 -6.58 -12.17
CA GLY A 122 25.67 -7.13 -12.45
C GLY A 122 25.33 -8.41 -11.68
N ILE A 123 26.18 -8.86 -10.74
CA ILE A 123 25.97 -10.13 -10.02
C ILE A 123 25.09 -9.90 -8.79
N PRO A 124 23.87 -10.47 -8.72
CA PRO A 124 22.98 -10.29 -7.57
C PRO A 124 23.37 -11.20 -6.38
N VAL A 125 22.86 -10.85 -5.20
CA VAL A 125 23.10 -11.57 -3.93
C VAL A 125 22.67 -13.03 -4.02
N GLU A 126 21.55 -13.29 -4.68
CA GLU A 126 20.95 -14.60 -4.88
C GLU A 126 21.90 -15.55 -5.61
N THR A 127 22.65 -15.05 -6.59
CA THR A 127 23.65 -15.85 -7.32
C THR A 127 24.77 -16.29 -6.39
N ILE A 128 25.28 -15.39 -5.55
CA ILE A 128 26.34 -15.72 -4.57
C ILE A 128 25.84 -16.71 -3.53
N LYS A 129 24.60 -16.54 -3.05
CA LYS A 129 23.96 -17.50 -2.13
C LYS A 129 23.81 -18.89 -2.74
N LYS A 130 23.43 -18.96 -4.02
CA LYS A 130 23.32 -20.23 -4.75
C LYS A 130 24.68 -20.90 -4.93
N ILE A 131 25.72 -20.14 -5.29
CA ILE A 131 27.10 -20.65 -5.38
C ILE A 131 27.57 -21.20 -4.03
N ALA A 132 27.28 -20.51 -2.93
CA ALA A 132 27.64 -20.96 -1.59
C ALA A 132 26.93 -22.27 -1.17
N LEU A 133 25.72 -22.50 -1.70
CA LEU A 133 24.97 -23.73 -1.45
C LEU A 133 25.54 -24.90 -2.24
N GLU A 134 25.83 -24.69 -3.53
CA GLU A 134 26.35 -25.74 -4.43
C GLU A 134 27.84 -26.04 -4.19
N LYS A 135 28.63 -25.03 -3.81
CA LYS A 135 30.07 -25.14 -3.56
C LYS A 135 30.44 -24.47 -2.22
N PRO A 136 30.19 -25.12 -1.08
CA PRO A 136 30.35 -24.52 0.26
C PRO A 136 31.75 -24.02 0.60
N ASN A 137 32.79 -24.57 -0.04
CA ASN A 137 34.19 -24.23 0.21
C ASN A 137 34.75 -23.20 -0.78
N PHE A 138 34.03 -22.90 -1.86
CA PHE A 138 34.52 -21.97 -2.90
C PHE A 138 34.68 -20.55 -2.37
N LEU A 139 33.64 -19.97 -1.77
CA LEU A 139 33.69 -18.59 -1.27
C LEU A 139 34.69 -18.41 -0.13
N PRO A 140 34.74 -19.26 0.92
CA PRO A 140 35.79 -19.16 1.94
C PRO A 140 37.20 -19.26 1.33
N GLY A 141 37.46 -20.22 0.45
CA GLY A 141 38.76 -20.37 -0.20
C GLY A 141 39.14 -19.15 -1.04
N PHE A 142 38.21 -18.62 -1.83
CA PHE A 142 38.41 -17.43 -2.65
C PHE A 142 38.70 -16.18 -1.81
N LEU A 143 37.89 -15.92 -0.78
CA LEU A 143 38.06 -14.76 0.10
C LEU A 143 39.34 -14.87 0.96
N ASN A 144 39.73 -16.08 1.36
CA ASN A 144 40.99 -16.31 2.07
C ASN A 144 42.21 -16.10 1.17
N LYS A 145 42.13 -16.46 -0.11
CA LYS A 145 43.20 -16.16 -1.07
C LYS A 145 43.42 -14.65 -1.21
N ILE A 146 42.34 -13.87 -1.23
CA ILE A 146 42.39 -12.39 -1.25
C ILE A 146 42.96 -11.84 0.06
N LEU A 147 42.55 -12.42 1.19
CA LEU A 147 43.07 -12.04 2.51
C LEU A 147 44.58 -12.30 2.63
N GLN A 148 45.05 -13.46 2.17
CA GLN A 148 46.46 -13.85 2.17
C GLN A 148 47.30 -13.03 1.20
N SER A 149 46.78 -12.72 0.01
CA SER A 149 47.48 -11.88 -0.96
C SER A 149 47.46 -10.39 -0.61
N GLN A 150 46.71 -10.00 0.43
CA GLN A 150 46.50 -8.61 0.86
C GLN A 150 46.11 -7.65 -0.29
N THR A 151 45.53 -8.20 -1.36
CA THR A 151 45.28 -7.47 -2.60
C THR A 151 43.79 -7.26 -2.76
N PHE A 152 43.33 -6.02 -2.54
CA PHE A 152 41.94 -5.67 -2.83
C PHE A 152 41.75 -5.42 -4.34
N PRO A 153 40.92 -6.20 -5.04
CA PRO A 153 40.76 -6.11 -6.50
C PRO A 153 40.40 -4.70 -6.98
N THR A 154 41.02 -4.25 -8.06
CA THR A 154 40.83 -2.89 -8.61
C THR A 154 39.39 -2.66 -9.07
N ASN A 155 38.76 -3.66 -9.68
CA ASN A 155 37.36 -3.61 -10.08
C ASN A 155 36.40 -3.45 -8.89
N TRP A 156 36.76 -3.94 -7.69
CA TRP A 156 35.95 -3.75 -6.47
C TRP A 156 36.04 -2.34 -5.90
N LYS A 157 37.06 -1.56 -6.27
CA LYS A 157 37.19 -0.14 -5.90
C LYS A 157 36.26 0.77 -6.72
N THR A 158 35.57 0.23 -7.71
CA THR A 158 34.62 0.98 -8.54
C THR A 158 33.18 0.75 -8.05
N ALA A 159 32.38 1.83 -8.01
CA ALA A 159 30.99 1.77 -7.57
C ALA A 159 30.09 2.55 -8.54
N LYS A 160 28.87 2.06 -8.74
CA LYS A 160 27.84 2.82 -9.47
C LYS A 160 27.18 3.81 -8.52
N LEU A 161 27.47 5.10 -8.67
CA LEU A 161 26.91 6.17 -7.85
C LEU A 161 25.51 6.57 -8.32
N ILE A 162 24.53 6.50 -7.42
CA ILE A 162 23.16 6.96 -7.61
C ILE A 162 22.89 8.12 -6.65
N LEU A 163 22.56 9.29 -7.18
CA LEU A 163 22.25 10.48 -6.39
C LEU A 163 20.73 10.61 -6.18
N ILE A 164 20.28 10.45 -4.93
CA ILE A 164 18.86 10.55 -4.58
C ILE A 164 18.59 11.91 -3.89
N PRO A 165 17.67 12.76 -4.42
CA PRO A 165 17.31 14.01 -3.77
C PRO A 165 16.76 13.81 -2.35
N LYS A 166 17.18 14.65 -1.39
CA LYS A 166 16.66 14.59 0.00
C LYS A 166 15.20 15.08 0.12
N GLU A 167 14.78 16.00 -0.76
CA GLU A 167 13.46 16.65 -0.75
C GLU A 167 12.74 16.49 -2.10
N ARG A 168 11.42 16.71 -2.11
CA ARG A 168 10.64 16.75 -3.36
C ARG A 168 11.01 18.03 -4.11
N ILE A 169 11.42 17.87 -5.37
CA ILE A 169 12.05 18.89 -6.22
C ILE A 169 11.19 20.17 -6.41
N HIS A 170 9.90 20.14 -6.07
CA HIS A 170 8.99 21.28 -6.21
C HIS A 170 9.09 22.34 -5.11
N GLN A 171 9.92 22.16 -4.08
CA GLN A 171 10.07 23.15 -3.02
C GLN A 171 11.54 23.56 -2.90
N THR A 172 11.79 24.81 -3.27
CA THR A 172 12.97 25.66 -3.02
C THR A 172 14.08 25.69 -4.09
N ARG A 173 14.41 26.93 -4.49
CA ARG A 173 15.62 27.33 -5.25
C ARG A 173 16.92 27.23 -4.42
N LYS A 174 16.93 26.51 -3.29
CA LYS A 174 18.12 26.31 -2.45
C LYS A 174 18.96 25.16 -2.99
N THR A 175 20.25 25.17 -2.67
CA THR A 175 21.21 24.12 -3.06
C THR A 175 20.65 22.73 -2.77
N LYS A 176 20.45 21.93 -3.83
CA LYS A 176 19.81 20.61 -3.76
C LYS A 176 20.74 19.65 -3.02
N LYS A 177 20.31 19.15 -1.86
CA LYS A 177 21.08 18.14 -1.10
C LYS A 177 20.74 16.73 -1.58
N PHE A 178 21.75 15.93 -1.90
CA PHE A 178 21.60 14.55 -2.34
C PHE A 178 21.99 13.54 -1.25
N ARG A 179 21.45 12.32 -1.35
CA ARG A 179 21.96 11.12 -0.69
C ARG A 179 22.72 10.32 -1.74
N PRO A 180 24.06 10.16 -1.62
CA PRO A 180 24.79 9.25 -2.47
C PRO A 180 24.48 7.81 -2.06
N ILE A 181 24.12 6.97 -3.03
CA ILE A 181 24.11 5.53 -2.88
C ILE A 181 25.15 4.97 -3.84
N CYS A 182 26.20 4.36 -3.29
CA CYS A 182 27.20 3.64 -4.06
C CYS A 182 26.80 2.17 -4.13
N LEU A 183 26.46 1.69 -5.33
CA LEU A 183 26.22 0.26 -5.55
C LEU A 183 27.57 -0.42 -5.78
N LEU A 184 28.02 -1.13 -4.76
CA LEU A 184 29.27 -1.90 -4.74
C LEU A 184 29.05 -3.32 -5.26
N ASN A 185 30.13 -3.97 -5.68
CA ASN A 185 30.15 -5.38 -6.06
C ASN A 185 29.66 -6.25 -4.89
N THR A 186 28.83 -7.26 -5.17
CA THR A 186 28.23 -8.13 -4.15
C THR A 186 29.26 -8.91 -3.35
N ILE A 187 30.30 -9.41 -4.01
CA ILE A 187 31.40 -10.16 -3.35
C ILE A 187 32.28 -9.18 -2.54
N SER A 188 32.52 -7.97 -3.05
CA SER A 188 33.20 -6.90 -2.30
C SER A 188 32.47 -6.57 -1.01
N ASN A 189 31.15 -6.35 -1.08
CA ASN A 189 30.32 -6.10 0.10
C ASN A 189 30.39 -7.25 1.12
N LEU A 190 30.41 -8.50 0.66
CA LEU A 190 30.57 -9.66 1.54
C LEU A 190 31.95 -9.63 2.24
N TYR A 191 33.01 -9.39 1.48
CA TYR A 191 34.38 -9.31 2.00
C TYR A 191 34.53 -8.16 3.01
N GLU A 192 34.08 -6.95 2.65
CA GLU A 192 34.09 -5.78 3.53
C GLU A 192 33.28 -6.01 4.81
N SER A 193 32.14 -6.69 4.74
CA SER A 193 31.35 -7.04 5.92
C SER A 193 32.10 -7.96 6.88
N LEU A 194 32.88 -8.90 6.34
CA LEU A 194 33.71 -9.81 7.15
C LEU A 194 34.83 -9.06 7.84
N ILE A 195 35.57 -8.24 7.08
CA ILE A 195 36.63 -7.38 7.61
C ILE A 195 36.06 -6.42 8.66
N LYS A 196 34.94 -5.74 8.37
CA LYS A 196 34.25 -4.85 9.31
C LYS A 196 33.93 -5.55 10.62
N THR A 197 33.37 -6.76 10.55
CA THR A 197 32.98 -7.53 11.75
C THR A 197 34.20 -7.83 12.61
N ARG A 198 35.32 -8.23 12.00
CA ARG A 198 36.58 -8.50 12.70
C ARG A 198 37.21 -7.23 13.29
N LEU A 199 37.19 -6.14 12.53
CA LEU A 199 37.67 -4.84 13.01
C LEU A 199 36.84 -4.35 14.20
N GLU A 200 35.52 -4.44 14.14
CA GLU A 200 34.64 -4.05 15.25
C GLU A 200 34.93 -4.89 16.50
N ALA A 201 35.06 -6.21 16.36
CA ALA A 201 35.41 -7.10 17.47
C ALA A 201 36.79 -6.78 18.06
N HIS A 202 37.80 -6.58 17.21
CA HIS A 202 39.15 -6.25 17.65
C HIS A 202 39.19 -4.87 18.34
N MET A 203 38.54 -3.86 17.78
CA MET A 203 38.48 -2.52 18.37
C MET A 203 37.71 -2.49 19.71
N GLU A 204 36.74 -3.39 19.91
CA GLU A 204 36.08 -3.60 21.21
C GLU A 204 37.01 -4.30 22.21
N GLU A 205 37.72 -5.35 21.78
CA GLU A 205 38.67 -6.12 22.60
C GLU A 205 39.81 -5.25 23.14
N ILE A 206 40.45 -4.45 22.28
CA ILE A 206 41.57 -3.59 22.68
C ILE A 206 41.10 -2.27 23.31
N GLY A 207 39.79 -2.04 23.45
CA GLY A 207 39.25 -0.78 23.96
C GLY A 207 39.55 0.46 23.10
N ALA A 208 39.98 0.29 21.85
CA ALA A 208 40.35 1.39 20.95
C ALA A 208 39.15 2.20 20.47
N LEU A 209 37.94 1.67 20.62
CA LEU A 209 36.74 2.48 20.49
C LEU A 209 36.70 3.45 21.65
N SER A 210 36.96 4.71 21.36
CA SER A 210 36.78 5.77 22.32
C SER A 210 35.44 5.62 23.03
N GLU A 211 35.45 5.85 24.34
CA GLU A 211 34.23 6.08 25.12
C GLU A 211 33.35 7.17 24.47
N ASN A 212 33.91 7.90 23.48
CA ASN A 212 33.33 8.95 22.66
C ASN A 212 32.53 8.56 21.39
N GLN A 213 32.56 7.31 20.93
CA GLN A 213 31.83 6.87 19.73
C GLN A 213 30.41 6.35 20.11
N PHE A 214 29.33 6.74 19.41
CA PHE A 214 27.92 6.36 19.75
C PHE A 214 27.02 6.10 18.55
N GLY A 215 27.23 6.81 17.44
CA GLY A 215 26.66 6.42 16.15
C GLY A 215 27.16 5.02 15.77
N PHE A 216 26.25 4.17 15.31
CA PHE A 216 26.54 2.75 15.01
C PHE A 216 26.98 1.90 16.22
N ARG A 217 26.70 2.35 17.46
CA ARG A 217 26.81 1.56 18.70
C ARG A 217 25.45 1.29 19.34
N LYS A 218 25.39 0.36 20.30
CA LYS A 218 24.19 0.05 21.09
C LYS A 218 24.08 0.99 22.32
N LYS A 219 23.12 1.94 22.26
CA LYS A 219 22.47 2.74 23.33
C LYS A 219 23.22 3.92 24.04
N SER A 220 22.38 4.92 24.39
CA SER A 220 22.50 6.02 25.40
C SER A 220 23.37 7.25 25.07
N ILE A 221 23.38 8.37 25.81
CA ILE A 221 22.37 9.30 26.40
C ILE A 221 23.05 10.69 26.29
N VAL A 222 22.29 11.77 26.01
CA VAL A 222 22.69 12.81 25.02
C VAL A 222 23.48 14.04 25.52
N GLU A 223 23.47 14.40 26.80
CA GLU A 223 23.97 15.74 27.22
C GLU A 223 25.43 15.74 27.71
N GLU A 224 25.81 14.85 28.63
CA GLU A 224 27.23 14.62 28.98
C GLU A 224 28.05 14.13 27.75
N TRP A 225 27.33 13.52 26.81
CA TRP A 225 27.80 13.10 25.51
C TRP A 225 28.08 14.25 24.54
N LYS A 226 27.52 15.45 24.70
CA LYS A 226 27.75 16.49 23.68
C LYS A 226 29.08 17.20 23.90
N GLU A 227 29.37 17.55 25.16
CA GLU A 227 30.55 18.31 25.56
C GLU A 227 31.83 17.46 25.52
N ARG A 228 31.82 16.21 25.99
CA ARG A 228 33.01 15.33 25.93
C ARG A 228 33.46 14.96 24.51
N LYS A 229 32.65 15.22 23.46
CA LYS A 229 32.78 14.59 22.13
C LYS A 229 32.99 15.58 20.98
N GLY A 230 32.99 16.89 21.26
CA GLY A 230 33.14 17.92 20.23
C GLY A 230 32.03 17.93 19.17
N LEU A 231 30.85 17.39 19.47
CA LEU A 231 29.74 17.29 18.52
C LEU A 231 28.76 18.45 18.69
N THR A 232 28.42 19.10 17.58
CA THR A 232 27.45 20.20 17.53
C THR A 232 26.09 19.68 17.08
N LEU A 233 25.04 19.99 17.85
CA LEU A 233 23.66 19.68 17.48
C LEU A 233 23.26 20.59 16.30
N ALA A 234 22.67 19.99 15.27
CA ALA A 234 22.08 20.76 14.17
C ALA A 234 20.79 21.43 14.64
N GLU A 235 20.89 22.70 15.06
CA GLU A 235 19.81 23.50 15.66
C GLU A 235 18.48 23.40 14.91
N GLN A 236 18.54 23.43 13.57
CA GLN A 236 17.37 23.37 12.69
C GLN A 236 16.62 22.02 12.69
N LYS A 237 17.21 20.97 13.27
CA LYS A 237 16.65 19.61 13.28
C LYS A 237 16.29 19.11 14.67
N THR A 238 16.65 19.85 15.72
CA THR A 238 16.45 19.42 17.08
C THR A 238 15.13 19.97 17.59
N GLU A 239 14.22 19.07 17.95
CA GLU A 239 12.92 19.39 18.54
C GLU A 239 12.83 18.72 19.91
N ALA A 240 12.29 19.44 20.90
CA ALA A 240 12.06 18.91 22.23
C ALA A 240 10.56 18.70 22.48
N VAL A 241 10.17 17.55 23.05
CA VAL A 241 8.78 17.22 23.39
C VAL A 241 8.72 16.61 24.78
N VAL A 242 7.85 17.13 25.62
CA VAL A 242 7.77 16.73 27.03
C VAL A 242 6.66 15.71 27.24
N LEU A 243 7.00 14.45 27.49
CA LEU A 243 6.07 13.30 27.47
C LEU A 243 5.26 13.06 28.77
N LYS A 244 5.61 13.70 29.89
CA LYS A 244 4.84 13.69 31.17
C LYS A 244 5.35 14.78 32.14
N GLY A 245 4.50 15.27 33.06
CA GLY A 245 4.86 16.23 34.13
C GLY A 245 3.63 16.98 34.68
N PRO A 246 3.53 17.24 36.01
CA PRO A 246 2.30 17.73 36.65
C PRO A 246 2.13 19.26 36.45
N ARG A 247 0.89 19.66 36.14
CA ARG A 247 0.37 21.05 36.11
C ARG A 247 1.01 21.99 35.05
N LYS A 248 0.24 23.03 34.69
CA LYS A 248 0.38 23.91 33.52
C LYS A 248 1.84 24.13 33.06
N LYS A 249 2.14 23.69 31.83
CA LYS A 249 3.42 23.90 31.16
C LYS A 249 3.32 25.11 30.24
N GLU A 250 3.65 26.28 30.77
CA GLU A 250 3.96 27.44 29.92
C GLU A 250 5.43 27.30 29.47
N HIS A 251 5.62 27.29 28.15
CA HIS A 251 6.90 27.42 27.43
C HIS A 251 8.16 26.95 28.17
N LEU A 252 8.33 25.63 28.33
CA LEU A 252 9.62 25.08 28.71
C LEU A 252 10.60 25.33 27.55
N VAL A 253 11.64 26.09 27.87
CA VAL A 253 12.72 26.46 26.98
C VAL A 253 13.94 25.65 27.38
N PHE A 254 14.39 24.78 26.48
CA PHE A 254 15.62 24.01 26.71
C PHE A 254 16.79 24.79 26.12
N ARG A 255 17.81 25.13 26.91
CA ARG A 255 19.05 25.66 26.36
C ARG A 255 20.03 24.53 26.15
N VAL A 256 20.56 24.41 24.94
CA VAL A 256 21.67 23.50 24.66
C VAL A 256 22.85 24.31 24.15
N GLY A 257 23.72 24.73 25.07
CA GLY A 257 24.73 25.76 24.83
C GLY A 257 24.10 27.16 24.79
N ALA A 258 24.45 27.97 23.80
CA ALA A 258 23.84 29.29 23.56
C ALA A 258 22.44 29.21 22.91
N THR A 259 22.03 28.03 22.45
CA THR A 259 20.86 27.87 21.59
C THR A 259 19.62 27.51 22.37
N GLU A 260 18.55 28.25 22.13
CA GLU A 260 17.24 28.04 22.73
C GLU A 260 16.39 27.06 21.89
N ILE A 261 16.18 25.86 22.40
CA ILE A 261 15.30 24.85 21.80
C ILE A 261 13.90 25.01 22.39
N LYS A 262 12.98 25.44 21.52
CA LYS A 262 11.56 25.56 21.88
C LYS A 262 10.92 24.18 21.99
N THR A 263 10.06 24.03 22.98
CA THR A 263 9.18 22.86 23.09
C THR A 263 8.17 22.84 21.95
N SER A 264 8.02 21.67 21.34
CA SER A 264 6.95 21.36 20.40
C SER A 264 5.90 20.47 21.08
N LYS A 265 4.65 20.58 20.64
CA LYS A 265 3.57 19.71 21.10
C LYS A 265 3.70 18.28 20.57
N CYS A 266 4.46 18.09 19.48
CA CYS A 266 4.63 16.82 18.79
C CYS A 266 6.06 16.68 18.24
N ALA A 267 6.61 15.46 18.28
CA ALA A 267 7.89 15.11 17.68
C ALA A 267 7.73 13.88 16.82
N LYS A 268 8.44 13.86 15.70
CA LYS A 268 8.47 12.70 14.82
C LYS A 268 9.71 11.86 15.09
N TYR A 269 9.52 10.68 15.66
CA TYR A 269 10.59 9.72 15.91
C TYR A 269 10.39 8.46 15.06
N LEU A 270 11.38 8.13 14.22
CA LEU A 270 11.35 6.99 13.30
C LEU A 270 10.05 6.90 12.48
N GLY A 271 9.45 8.04 12.12
CA GLY A 271 8.20 8.06 11.35
C GLY A 271 6.91 8.03 12.18
N ILE A 272 6.99 7.83 13.50
CA ILE A 272 5.86 7.90 14.44
C ILE A 272 5.79 9.31 15.05
N ILE A 273 4.58 9.85 15.17
CA ILE A 273 4.36 11.15 15.83
C ILE A 273 4.00 10.93 17.29
N LEU A 274 4.85 11.42 18.19
CA LEU A 274 4.68 11.40 19.63
C LEU A 274 4.15 12.75 20.10
N LYS A 275 3.05 12.74 20.87
CA LYS A 275 2.47 13.95 21.48
C LYS A 275 2.86 14.02 22.97
N GLU A 276 2.89 15.23 23.53
CA GLU A 276 3.24 15.51 24.95
C GLU A 276 2.50 14.67 26.01
N ASN A 277 1.32 14.14 25.69
CA ASN A 277 0.54 13.30 26.61
C ASN A 277 0.66 11.80 26.32
N GLY A 278 1.62 11.39 25.48
CA GLY A 278 1.79 9.99 25.06
C GLY A 278 0.68 9.46 24.15
N VAL A 279 -0.23 10.33 23.68
CA VAL A 279 -1.36 9.91 22.84
C VAL A 279 -1.00 10.00 21.36
N TYR A 280 -1.19 8.91 20.64
CA TYR A 280 -0.87 8.77 19.22
C TYR A 280 -1.93 9.34 18.25
N THR A 281 -2.79 10.25 18.71
CA THR A 281 -3.86 10.84 17.90
C THR A 281 -3.33 11.49 16.63
N GLU A 282 -2.29 12.31 16.75
CA GLU A 282 -1.72 13.04 15.61
C GLU A 282 -1.01 12.09 14.64
N HIS A 283 -0.39 11.02 15.15
CA HIS A 283 0.14 9.95 14.32
C HIS A 283 -0.95 9.28 13.48
N LEU A 284 -2.06 8.87 14.13
CA LEU A 284 -3.14 8.19 13.44
C LEU A 284 -3.83 9.09 12.40
N LYS A 285 -4.05 10.37 12.71
CA LYS A 285 -4.56 11.37 11.76
C LYS A 285 -3.66 11.49 10.54
N GLU A 286 -2.35 11.63 10.75
CA GLU A 286 -1.39 11.75 9.65
C GLU A 286 -1.28 10.46 8.81
N ALA A 287 -1.35 9.29 9.45
CA ALA A 287 -1.37 8.00 8.76
C ALA A 287 -2.63 7.85 7.89
N VAL A 288 -3.81 8.18 8.44
CA VAL A 288 -5.08 8.21 7.71
C VAL A 288 -5.01 9.18 6.54
N ARG A 289 -4.59 10.42 6.76
CA ARG A 289 -4.47 11.44 5.70
C ARG A 289 -3.55 10.98 4.55
N LYS A 290 -2.41 10.35 4.88
CA LYS A 290 -1.51 9.76 3.88
C LYS A 290 -2.17 8.63 3.11
N ALA A 291 -2.88 7.74 3.80
CA ALA A 291 -3.59 6.64 3.17
C ALA A 291 -4.65 7.16 2.20
N GLU A 292 -5.49 8.09 2.65
CA GLU A 292 -6.56 8.69 1.84
C GLU A 292 -6.01 9.39 0.59
N LYS A 293 -4.91 10.12 0.70
CA LYS A 293 -4.24 10.74 -0.46
C LYS A 293 -3.81 9.70 -1.49
N ARG A 294 -3.25 8.57 -1.04
CA ARG A 294 -2.85 7.47 -1.93
C ARG A 294 -4.06 6.79 -2.55
N THR A 295 -5.10 6.53 -1.75
CA THR A 295 -6.36 5.95 -2.22
C THR A 295 -7.01 6.82 -3.29
N ALA A 296 -7.07 8.14 -3.10
CA ALA A 296 -7.65 9.06 -4.08
C ALA A 296 -6.95 9.02 -5.43
N ILE A 297 -5.62 8.85 -5.45
CA ILE A 297 -4.84 8.76 -6.69
C ILE A 297 -5.05 7.40 -7.36
N LEU A 298 -4.91 6.31 -6.60
CA LEU A 298 -5.04 4.95 -7.12
C LEU A 298 -6.47 4.61 -7.56
N SER A 299 -7.49 5.17 -6.88
CA SER A 299 -8.90 4.95 -7.22
C SER A 299 -9.25 5.42 -8.64
N ARG A 300 -8.45 6.32 -9.24
CA ARG A 300 -8.66 6.78 -10.62
C ARG A 300 -8.46 5.67 -11.63
N LEU A 301 -7.64 4.66 -11.33
CA LEU A 301 -7.43 3.47 -12.18
C LEU A 301 -8.43 2.35 -11.91
N MET A 302 -9.38 2.55 -10.99
CA MET A 302 -10.28 1.50 -10.52
C MET A 302 -11.73 1.99 -10.61
N PRO A 303 -12.29 2.10 -11.83
CA PRO A 303 -13.69 2.49 -12.01
C PRO A 303 -14.61 1.50 -11.29
N ASN A 304 -15.79 1.94 -10.87
CA ASN A 304 -16.73 1.06 -10.15
C ASN A 304 -17.38 0.01 -11.05
N VAL A 305 -17.48 0.26 -12.35
CA VAL A 305 -18.05 -0.68 -13.33
C VAL A 305 -16.98 -0.98 -14.36
N GLY A 306 -16.78 -2.27 -14.64
CA GLY A 306 -15.73 -2.76 -15.53
C GLY A 306 -14.46 -3.22 -14.80
N GLU A 307 -13.48 -3.61 -15.61
CA GLU A 307 -12.14 -4.00 -15.17
C GLU A 307 -11.43 -2.83 -14.45
N PRO A 308 -10.43 -3.03 -13.57
CA PRO A 308 -9.64 -4.26 -13.34
C PRO A 308 -10.33 -5.30 -12.46
N ASP A 309 -9.78 -6.52 -12.45
CA ASP A 309 -10.24 -7.61 -11.59
C ASP A 309 -10.05 -7.35 -10.08
N SER A 310 -10.85 -8.00 -9.23
CA SER A 310 -10.81 -7.80 -7.77
C SER A 310 -9.44 -8.11 -7.16
N CYS A 311 -8.74 -9.13 -7.68
CA CYS A 311 -7.38 -9.49 -7.24
C CYS A 311 -6.40 -8.32 -7.39
N LYS A 312 -6.55 -7.52 -8.45
CA LYS A 312 -5.70 -6.36 -8.71
C LYS A 312 -6.11 -5.16 -7.88
N ARG A 313 -7.42 -5.01 -7.65
CA ARG A 313 -7.97 -4.01 -6.73
C ARG A 313 -7.53 -4.26 -5.28
N LYS A 314 -7.22 -5.50 -4.87
CA LYS A 314 -6.67 -5.81 -3.52
C LYS A 314 -5.37 -5.07 -3.23
N ILE A 315 -4.57 -4.75 -4.26
CA ILE A 315 -3.31 -3.99 -4.11
C ILE A 315 -3.60 -2.60 -3.52
N LEU A 316 -4.68 -1.94 -3.95
CA LEU A 316 -5.09 -0.64 -3.42
C LEU A 316 -5.30 -0.70 -1.90
N HIS A 317 -6.07 -1.69 -1.47
CA HIS A 317 -6.38 -1.87 -0.06
C HIS A 317 -5.12 -2.30 0.73
N GLY A 318 -4.23 -3.10 0.14
CA GLY A 318 -2.91 -3.41 0.68
C GLY A 318 -2.05 -2.17 0.97
N VAL A 319 -2.07 -1.18 0.07
CA VAL A 319 -1.38 0.12 0.29
C VAL A 319 -1.99 0.85 1.49
N VAL A 320 -3.32 0.90 1.61
CA VAL A 320 -3.99 1.54 2.74
C VAL A 320 -3.62 0.85 4.06
N LYS A 321 -3.74 -0.48 4.12
CA LYS A 321 -3.35 -1.30 5.28
C LYS A 321 -1.90 -1.01 5.70
N SER A 322 -0.96 -1.02 4.76
CA SER A 322 0.46 -0.81 5.07
C SER A 322 0.77 0.57 5.64
N VAL A 323 0.09 1.62 5.14
CA VAL A 323 0.29 3.00 5.61
C VAL A 323 -0.32 3.21 6.98
N VAL A 324 -1.57 2.77 7.16
CA VAL A 324 -2.31 3.01 8.41
C VAL A 324 -1.73 2.17 9.54
N LEU A 325 -1.46 0.89 9.31
CA LEU A 325 -0.95 -0.03 10.33
C LEU A 325 0.54 0.16 10.66
N TYR A 326 1.17 1.20 10.12
CA TYR A 326 2.56 1.53 10.44
C TYR A 326 2.68 1.95 11.91
N GLY A 327 3.46 1.19 12.68
CA GLY A 327 3.62 1.37 14.12
C GLY A 327 2.40 0.99 14.95
N ALA A 328 1.46 0.20 14.41
CA ALA A 328 0.23 -0.19 15.11
C ALA A 328 0.48 -0.84 16.47
N GLN A 329 1.60 -1.54 16.63
CA GLN A 329 2.00 -2.12 17.90
C GLN A 329 2.16 -1.08 19.03
N LEU A 330 2.46 0.17 18.70
CA LEU A 330 2.61 1.27 19.65
C LEU A 330 1.31 2.06 19.84
N TRP A 331 0.65 2.42 18.74
CA TRP A 331 -0.49 3.34 18.80
C TRP A 331 -1.84 2.66 19.03
N TYR A 332 -1.94 1.34 18.87
CA TYR A 332 -3.17 0.57 19.09
C TYR A 332 -3.97 0.94 20.35
N PRO A 333 -3.36 1.18 21.54
CA PRO A 333 -4.10 1.45 22.77
C PRO A 333 -5.08 2.64 22.68
N ILE A 334 -4.91 3.57 21.74
CA ILE A 334 -5.87 4.65 21.56
C ILE A 334 -7.23 4.16 21.02
N LEU A 335 -7.29 2.98 20.41
CA LEU A 335 -8.48 2.42 19.76
C LEU A 335 -9.59 1.98 20.73
N ASP A 336 -9.36 2.03 22.04
CA ASP A 336 -10.43 1.81 23.03
C ASP A 336 -11.59 2.80 22.84
N LYS A 337 -11.28 4.02 22.34
CA LYS A 337 -12.30 5.01 22.01
C LYS A 337 -12.87 4.77 20.60
N ILE A 338 -14.20 4.66 20.52
CA ILE A 338 -14.95 4.44 19.27
C ILE A 338 -14.64 5.47 18.18
N THR A 339 -14.31 6.71 18.55
CA THR A 339 -13.94 7.78 17.63
C THR A 339 -12.78 7.40 16.71
N TYR A 340 -11.76 6.69 17.24
CA TYR A 340 -10.60 6.28 16.44
C TYR A 340 -10.89 5.03 15.61
N LYS A 341 -11.70 4.09 16.11
CA LYS A 341 -12.23 2.97 15.30
C LYS A 341 -13.00 3.51 14.09
N ASN A 342 -13.87 4.50 14.30
CA ASN A 342 -14.62 5.16 13.23
C ASN A 342 -13.71 5.90 12.25
N MET A 343 -12.62 6.51 12.73
CA MET A 343 -11.64 7.16 11.86
C MET A 343 -10.92 6.15 10.96
N LEU A 344 -10.54 4.98 11.50
CA LEU A 344 -9.99 3.87 10.72
C LEU A 344 -11.00 3.37 9.68
N ALA A 345 -12.24 3.10 10.09
CA ALA A 345 -13.30 2.62 9.21
C ALA A 345 -13.57 3.58 8.05
N ARG A 346 -13.54 4.91 8.27
CA ARG A 346 -13.70 5.92 7.22
C ARG A 346 -12.55 5.90 6.21
N ALA A 347 -11.31 5.77 6.69
CA ALA A 347 -10.13 5.68 5.84
C ALA A 347 -10.17 4.40 4.99
N GLU A 348 -10.53 3.28 5.62
CA GLU A 348 -10.64 1.96 5.02
C GLU A 348 -11.73 1.92 3.93
N ARG A 349 -12.92 2.44 4.25
CA ARG A 349 -14.10 2.49 3.39
C ARG A 349 -13.79 3.01 1.99
N LYS A 350 -12.99 4.07 1.88
CA LYS A 350 -12.63 4.69 0.58
C LYS A 350 -11.95 3.67 -0.35
N SER A 351 -11.12 2.78 0.20
CA SER A 351 -10.48 1.71 -0.57
C SER A 351 -11.39 0.51 -0.79
N LEU A 352 -12.17 0.12 0.21
CA LEU A 352 -13.08 -1.02 0.13
C LEU A 352 -14.19 -0.81 -0.91
N LEU A 353 -14.72 0.41 -1.04
CA LEU A 353 -15.70 0.75 -2.08
C LEU A 353 -15.17 0.45 -3.50
N ARG A 354 -13.88 0.70 -3.74
CA ARG A 354 -13.23 0.42 -5.03
C ARG A 354 -12.86 -1.04 -5.18
N LEU A 355 -12.45 -1.69 -4.09
CA LEU A 355 -12.13 -3.11 -4.06
C LEU A 355 -13.34 -3.96 -4.44
N CYS A 356 -14.49 -3.67 -3.83
CA CYS A 356 -15.73 -4.40 -4.09
C CYS A 356 -16.51 -3.84 -5.29
N SER A 357 -16.12 -2.71 -5.88
CA SER A 357 -16.93 -2.05 -6.91
C SER A 357 -18.36 -1.73 -6.41
N ALA A 358 -18.48 -1.31 -5.15
CA ALA A 358 -19.77 -1.12 -4.48
C ALA A 358 -20.30 0.32 -4.62
N TYR A 359 -21.62 0.49 -4.45
CA TYR A 359 -22.21 1.81 -4.24
C TYR A 359 -21.73 2.46 -2.94
N ARG A 360 -21.66 3.79 -2.95
CA ARG A 360 -21.25 4.61 -1.81
C ARG A 360 -22.10 4.45 -0.54
N THR A 361 -23.26 3.82 -0.66
CA THR A 361 -24.25 3.58 0.40
C THR A 361 -24.08 2.23 1.10
N ALA A 362 -23.33 1.29 0.51
CA ALA A 362 -23.04 -0.01 1.13
C ALA A 362 -22.27 0.17 2.45
N SER A 363 -22.63 -0.55 3.52
CA SER A 363 -21.99 -0.35 4.84
C SER A 363 -20.52 -0.77 4.85
N THR A 364 -19.69 -0.16 5.70
CA THR A 364 -18.26 -0.52 5.75
C THR A 364 -18.07 -1.97 6.20
N THR A 365 -18.84 -2.43 7.18
CA THR A 365 -18.84 -3.82 7.65
C THR A 365 -19.15 -4.81 6.53
N ALA A 366 -20.18 -4.55 5.70
CA ALA A 366 -20.49 -5.38 4.54
C ALA A 366 -19.33 -5.44 3.54
N LEU A 367 -18.68 -4.29 3.30
CA LEU A 367 -17.57 -4.22 2.36
C LEU A 367 -16.35 -4.99 2.86
N ASN A 368 -16.06 -4.96 4.17
CA ASN A 368 -15.02 -5.80 4.77
C ASN A 368 -15.30 -7.28 4.53
N VAL A 369 -16.55 -7.71 4.78
CA VAL A 369 -16.98 -9.10 4.57
C VAL A 369 -16.86 -9.49 3.10
N ILE A 370 -17.46 -8.74 2.17
CA ILE A 370 -17.43 -9.04 0.73
C ILE A 370 -15.99 -9.05 0.19
N ALA A 371 -15.14 -8.14 0.63
CA ALA A 371 -13.71 -8.15 0.28
C ALA A 371 -12.95 -9.35 0.87
N GLY A 372 -13.45 -9.93 1.96
CA GLY A 372 -12.74 -10.90 2.78
C GLY A 372 -11.53 -10.26 3.46
N GLU A 373 -11.70 -9.03 3.96
CA GLU A 373 -10.66 -8.21 4.57
C GLU A 373 -11.00 -7.89 6.02
N ILE A 374 -10.15 -8.38 6.93
CA ILE A 374 -10.28 -8.12 8.38
C ILE A 374 -10.19 -6.61 8.62
N PRO A 375 -11.17 -6.01 9.34
CA PRO A 375 -11.17 -4.58 9.67
C PRO A 375 -9.85 -4.06 10.26
N LEU A 376 -9.48 -2.83 9.92
CA LEU A 376 -8.19 -2.24 10.33
C LEU A 376 -7.99 -2.21 11.85
N HIS A 377 -9.05 -2.03 12.65
CA HIS A 377 -8.93 -2.01 14.12
C HIS A 377 -8.56 -3.39 14.69
N LEU A 378 -9.07 -4.46 14.09
CA LEU A 378 -8.72 -5.83 14.48
C LEU A 378 -7.30 -6.17 14.04
N LEU A 379 -6.88 -5.75 12.85
CA LEU A 379 -5.50 -5.93 12.39
C LEU A 379 -4.49 -5.12 13.23
N ALA A 380 -4.87 -3.92 13.69
CA ALA A 380 -4.04 -3.15 14.61
C ALA A 380 -3.85 -3.87 15.95
N ARG A 381 -4.94 -4.48 16.46
CA ARG A 381 -4.93 -5.30 17.67
C ARG A 381 -4.05 -6.55 17.50
N GLU A 382 -4.17 -7.25 16.38
CA GLU A 382 -3.33 -8.41 16.03
C GLU A 382 -1.84 -8.06 16.11
N ARG A 383 -1.44 -6.93 15.51
CA ARG A 383 -0.04 -6.47 15.54
C ARG A 383 0.44 -6.12 16.94
N HIS A 384 -0.42 -5.55 17.77
CA HIS A 384 -0.10 -5.25 19.16
C HIS A 384 0.10 -6.53 19.98
N ARG A 385 -0.84 -7.48 19.90
CA ARG A 385 -0.73 -8.76 20.61
C ARG A 385 0.50 -9.57 20.18
N LEU A 386 0.77 -9.65 18.88
CA LEU A 386 1.99 -10.28 18.36
C LEU A 386 3.27 -9.63 18.91
N HIS A 387 3.28 -8.31 19.09
CA HIS A 387 4.45 -7.61 19.63
C HIS A 387 4.66 -7.86 21.13
N THR A 388 3.58 -8.12 21.87
CA THR A 388 3.64 -8.43 23.31
C THR A 388 3.92 -9.89 23.62
N ARG A 389 3.95 -10.78 22.62
CA ARG A 389 4.28 -12.20 22.83
C ARG A 389 5.77 -12.38 23.13
N GLN A 390 6.08 -13.36 23.97
CA GLN A 390 7.46 -13.76 24.30
C GLN A 390 8.17 -14.34 23.08
N GLU A 391 7.48 -15.14 22.28
CA GLU A 391 7.99 -15.72 21.04
C GLU A 391 7.09 -15.42 19.83
N VAL A 392 7.71 -15.12 18.69
CA VAL A 392 7.02 -14.83 17.44
C VAL A 392 7.46 -15.83 16.38
N ASN A 393 6.80 -16.99 16.36
CA ASN A 393 6.96 -18.03 15.34
C ASN A 393 5.72 -18.10 14.42
N GLU A 394 5.74 -18.95 13.38
CA GLU A 394 4.62 -19.08 12.44
C GLU A 394 3.33 -19.56 13.11
N GLN A 395 3.44 -20.44 14.11
CA GLN A 395 2.31 -20.92 14.89
C GLN A 395 1.65 -19.77 15.68
N ALA A 396 2.45 -18.93 16.33
CA ALA A 396 1.97 -17.75 17.03
C ALA A 396 1.28 -16.75 16.11
N LYS A 397 1.77 -16.57 14.87
CA LYS A 397 1.09 -15.74 13.85
C LYS A 397 -0.26 -16.34 13.45
N LYS A 398 -0.32 -17.66 13.28
CA LYS A 398 -1.56 -18.36 12.93
C LYS A 398 -2.61 -18.25 14.03
N GLU A 399 -2.22 -18.45 15.28
CA GLU A 399 -3.10 -18.27 16.45
C GLU A 399 -3.65 -16.85 16.54
N GLU A 400 -2.80 -15.84 16.39
CA GLU A 400 -3.23 -14.45 16.45
C GLU A 400 -4.17 -14.08 15.31
N ARG A 401 -3.94 -14.64 14.12
CA ARG A 401 -4.85 -14.51 12.98
C ARG A 401 -6.19 -15.19 13.26
N ASN A 402 -6.19 -16.39 13.84
CA ASN A 402 -7.41 -17.11 14.19
C ASN A 402 -8.22 -16.33 15.24
N GLU A 403 -7.57 -15.74 16.24
CA GLU A 403 -8.23 -14.89 17.23
C GLU A 403 -8.82 -13.61 16.59
N SER A 404 -8.11 -13.00 15.64
CA SER A 404 -8.65 -11.87 14.86
C SER A 404 -9.87 -12.27 14.03
N MET A 405 -9.85 -13.44 13.40
CA MET A 405 -10.99 -13.99 12.64
C MET A 405 -12.18 -14.28 13.54
N ARG A 406 -11.97 -14.90 14.70
CA ARG A 406 -13.01 -15.19 15.69
C ARG A 406 -13.67 -13.91 16.19
N LYS A 407 -12.88 -12.90 16.56
CA LYS A 407 -13.38 -11.59 16.97
C LYS A 407 -14.13 -10.87 15.85
N TRP A 408 -13.72 -11.05 14.60
CA TRP A 408 -14.43 -10.48 13.46
C TRP A 408 -15.79 -11.17 13.26
N GLN A 409 -15.86 -12.49 13.42
CA GLN A 409 -17.11 -13.25 13.39
C GLN A 409 -18.07 -12.79 14.50
N GLU A 410 -17.59 -12.61 15.73
CA GLU A 410 -18.40 -12.05 16.83
C GLU A 410 -18.93 -10.64 16.52
N GLU A 411 -18.09 -9.75 15.98
CA GLU A 411 -18.52 -8.41 15.56
C GLU A 411 -19.56 -8.48 14.43
N TRP A 412 -19.45 -9.47 13.54
CA TRP A 412 -20.37 -9.67 12.42
C TRP A 412 -21.74 -10.13 12.88
N GLU A 413 -21.81 -11.11 13.76
CA GLU A 413 -23.06 -11.63 14.32
C GLU A 413 -23.84 -10.55 15.07
N ARG A 414 -23.13 -9.71 15.84
CA ARG A 414 -23.70 -8.58 16.60
C ARG A 414 -24.14 -7.39 15.76
N THR A 415 -23.80 -7.34 14.47
CA THR A 415 -24.13 -6.19 13.62
C THR A 415 -25.62 -6.20 13.28
N GLU A 416 -26.44 -5.31 13.86
CA GLU A 416 -27.89 -5.28 13.61
C GLU A 416 -28.30 -4.18 12.62
N GLY A 417 -29.30 -4.48 11.78
CA GLY A 417 -30.01 -3.54 10.91
C GLY A 417 -29.21 -3.11 9.66
N VAL A 418 -27.91 -2.86 9.82
CA VAL A 418 -27.01 -2.47 8.72
C VAL A 418 -26.35 -3.73 8.15
N ALA A 419 -26.60 -4.03 6.87
CA ALA A 419 -26.06 -5.19 6.16
C ALA A 419 -26.59 -6.58 6.56
N GLU A 420 -27.80 -6.63 7.14
CA GLU A 420 -28.47 -7.89 7.49
C GLU A 420 -28.56 -8.87 6.30
N TRP A 421 -28.89 -8.34 5.12
CA TRP A 421 -28.90 -9.13 3.88
C TRP A 421 -27.53 -9.74 3.56
N THR A 422 -26.46 -8.96 3.69
CA THR A 422 -25.09 -9.48 3.48
C THR A 422 -24.75 -10.55 4.51
N LYS A 423 -25.23 -10.42 5.75
CA LYS A 423 -25.03 -11.41 6.82
C LYS A 423 -25.75 -12.72 6.53
N ARG A 424 -26.99 -12.67 6.04
CA ARG A 424 -27.71 -13.87 5.59
C ARG A 424 -26.98 -14.56 4.44
N MET A 425 -26.47 -13.80 3.48
CA MET A 425 -25.73 -14.34 2.34
C MET A 425 -24.33 -14.85 2.70
N ILE A 426 -23.67 -14.27 3.72
CA ILE A 426 -22.30 -14.62 4.16
C ILE A 426 -22.26 -14.72 5.69
N PRO A 427 -22.83 -15.80 6.28
CA PRO A 427 -22.88 -15.94 7.73
C PRO A 427 -21.54 -16.37 8.32
N ASN A 428 -20.79 -17.26 7.66
CA ASN A 428 -19.51 -17.79 8.13
C ASN A 428 -18.33 -17.10 7.42
N LEU A 429 -17.62 -16.23 8.14
CA LEU A 429 -16.50 -15.47 7.59
C LEU A 429 -15.26 -16.33 7.32
N GLN A 430 -15.02 -17.36 8.14
CA GLN A 430 -13.85 -18.23 7.98
C GLN A 430 -13.91 -18.96 6.64
N ARG A 431 -15.02 -19.66 6.38
CA ARG A 431 -15.26 -20.40 5.13
C ARG A 431 -15.19 -19.48 3.92
N TRP A 432 -15.78 -18.29 4.04
CA TRP A 432 -15.73 -17.27 2.99
C TRP A 432 -14.30 -16.80 2.68
N VAL A 433 -13.50 -16.51 3.71
CA VAL A 433 -12.14 -15.96 3.58
C VAL A 433 -11.13 -17.00 3.09
N GLU A 434 -11.26 -18.24 3.51
CA GLU A 434 -10.34 -19.34 3.14
C GLU A 434 -10.53 -19.84 1.70
N PHE A 435 -11.69 -19.60 1.10
CA PHE A 435 -11.95 -20.03 -0.27
C PHE A 435 -11.06 -19.28 -1.29
N LYS A 436 -10.11 -20.01 -1.89
CA LYS A 436 -9.04 -19.46 -2.75
C LYS A 436 -9.56 -18.83 -4.05
N HIS A 437 -10.67 -19.33 -4.59
CA HIS A 437 -11.22 -18.87 -5.87
C HIS A 437 -12.22 -17.70 -5.71
N ARG A 438 -12.34 -17.14 -4.49
CA ARG A 438 -13.18 -15.98 -4.20
C ARG A 438 -12.74 -14.76 -5.02
N ASN A 439 -13.50 -14.45 -6.04
CA ASN A 439 -13.36 -13.25 -6.84
C ASN A 439 -14.72 -12.56 -7.01
N THR A 440 -14.86 -11.37 -6.42
CA THR A 440 -16.10 -10.58 -6.46
C THR A 440 -16.04 -9.53 -7.55
N ASP A 441 -17.07 -9.47 -8.39
CA ASP A 441 -17.23 -8.39 -9.36
C ASP A 441 -18.33 -7.41 -8.95
N TYR A 442 -18.58 -6.43 -9.81
CA TYR A 442 -19.62 -5.43 -9.60
C TYR A 442 -21.00 -6.06 -9.36
N TYR A 443 -21.41 -7.04 -10.17
CA TYR A 443 -22.76 -7.61 -10.09
C TYR A 443 -22.92 -8.47 -8.83
N LEU A 444 -21.94 -9.32 -8.55
CA LEU A 444 -21.95 -10.15 -7.35
C LEU A 444 -21.93 -9.29 -6.08
N THR A 445 -21.18 -8.18 -6.08
CA THR A 445 -21.20 -7.24 -4.95
C THR A 445 -22.56 -6.56 -4.78
N GLN A 446 -23.23 -6.18 -5.87
CA GLN A 446 -24.55 -5.58 -5.83
C GLN A 446 -25.59 -6.55 -5.24
N VAL A 447 -25.52 -7.82 -5.64
CA VAL A 447 -26.31 -8.90 -5.05
C VAL A 447 -26.01 -9.03 -3.55
N PHE A 448 -24.76 -9.17 -3.13
CA PHE A 448 -24.43 -9.33 -1.70
C PHE A 448 -24.80 -8.11 -0.84
N THR A 449 -24.76 -6.91 -1.41
CA THR A 449 -25.11 -5.68 -0.67
C THR A 449 -26.59 -5.33 -0.75
N GLY A 450 -27.39 -6.00 -1.58
CA GLY A 450 -28.78 -5.61 -1.84
C GLY A 450 -28.89 -4.23 -2.49
N HIS A 451 -28.00 -3.94 -3.44
CA HIS A 451 -27.95 -2.69 -4.20
C HIS A 451 -28.07 -2.94 -5.71
N GLY A 452 -28.24 -1.88 -6.50
CA GLY A 452 -28.34 -1.96 -7.95
C GLY A 452 -29.75 -1.67 -8.44
N THR A 453 -30.24 -2.48 -9.38
CA THR A 453 -31.53 -2.30 -10.06
C THR A 453 -32.73 -2.82 -9.27
N PHE A 454 -32.52 -3.35 -8.05
CA PHE A 454 -33.62 -3.82 -7.20
C PHE A 454 -34.45 -2.63 -6.71
N LYS A 455 -35.74 -2.57 -7.05
CA LYS A 455 -36.57 -1.39 -6.77
C LYS A 455 -36.78 -1.13 -5.28
N THR A 456 -36.73 -2.16 -4.43
CA THR A 456 -36.68 -1.97 -2.97
C THR A 456 -35.49 -1.13 -2.53
N CYS A 457 -34.33 -1.31 -3.17
CA CYS A 457 -33.16 -0.47 -2.95
C CYS A 457 -33.37 0.96 -3.45
N LEU A 458 -33.97 1.14 -4.63
CA LEU A 458 -34.25 2.48 -5.20
C LEU A 458 -35.21 3.28 -4.29
N LYS A 459 -36.30 2.64 -3.85
CA LYS A 459 -37.26 3.20 -2.89
C LYS A 459 -36.61 3.59 -1.56
N ARG A 460 -35.75 2.70 -1.00
CA ARG A 460 -34.99 2.98 0.24
C ARG A 460 -34.13 4.24 0.14
N PHE A 461 -33.63 4.58 -1.05
CA PHE A 461 -32.81 5.78 -1.26
C PHE A 461 -33.60 6.98 -1.80
N GLY A 462 -34.93 6.93 -1.78
CA GLY A 462 -35.79 8.04 -2.19
C GLY A 462 -35.72 8.34 -3.68
N ILE A 463 -35.27 7.39 -4.50
CA ILE A 463 -35.30 7.50 -5.96
C ILE A 463 -36.72 7.11 -6.39
N SER A 464 -37.63 8.08 -6.34
CA SER A 464 -39.04 7.91 -6.69
C SER A 464 -39.30 8.15 -8.18
N VAL A 465 -38.40 8.85 -8.88
CA VAL A 465 -38.50 9.17 -10.31
C VAL A 465 -37.13 9.08 -10.97
N TYR A 466 -37.01 8.27 -12.04
CA TYR A 466 -35.88 8.28 -12.96
C TYR A 466 -36.44 8.20 -14.39
N ASN A 467 -36.10 9.17 -15.25
CA ASN A 467 -36.68 9.33 -16.59
C ASN A 467 -38.23 9.30 -16.59
N ASP A 468 -38.89 10.09 -15.73
CA ASP A 468 -40.36 10.23 -15.65
C ASP A 468 -41.15 8.97 -15.24
N VAL A 469 -40.48 7.92 -14.75
CA VAL A 469 -41.13 6.70 -14.23
C VAL A 469 -41.24 6.75 -12.70
N VAL A 470 -42.47 6.65 -12.17
CA VAL A 470 -42.71 6.49 -10.72
C VAL A 470 -42.31 5.08 -10.28
N TYR A 471 -41.26 4.97 -9.48
CA TYR A 471 -40.80 3.67 -8.98
C TYR A 471 -41.55 3.27 -7.71
N ASN A 472 -42.34 2.20 -7.80
CA ASN A 472 -42.78 1.41 -6.65
C ASN A 472 -41.71 0.37 -6.27
N ASP A 473 -41.89 -0.36 -5.17
CA ASP A 473 -41.04 -1.50 -4.79
C ASP A 473 -41.48 -2.81 -5.46
N LYS A 474 -42.31 -2.76 -6.51
CA LYS A 474 -42.90 -3.95 -7.14
C LYS A 474 -42.17 -4.35 -8.41
N CYS A 475 -41.91 -5.64 -8.53
CA CYS A 475 -41.27 -6.28 -9.66
C CYS A 475 -42.07 -6.03 -10.94
N LYS A 476 -41.41 -5.56 -12.00
CA LYS A 476 -42.05 -5.24 -13.30
C LYS A 476 -42.72 -6.46 -13.94
N TYR A 477 -42.24 -7.66 -13.64
CA TYR A 477 -42.65 -8.90 -14.31
C TYR A 477 -43.80 -9.64 -13.60
N CYS A 478 -43.92 -9.50 -12.28
CA CYS A 478 -44.87 -10.30 -11.50
C CYS A 478 -45.58 -9.55 -10.37
N GLY A 479 -45.26 -8.28 -10.11
CA GLY A 479 -45.94 -7.48 -9.09
C GLY A 479 -45.53 -7.74 -7.63
N GLU A 480 -44.68 -8.74 -7.38
CA GLU A 480 -44.11 -9.02 -6.05
C GLU A 480 -43.07 -7.98 -5.62
N VAL A 481 -42.67 -7.99 -4.34
CA VAL A 481 -41.67 -7.03 -3.83
C VAL A 481 -40.29 -7.31 -4.44
N ASP A 482 -39.74 -6.35 -5.17
CA ASP A 482 -38.50 -6.49 -5.95
C ASP A 482 -37.24 -6.41 -5.08
N THR A 483 -36.95 -7.51 -4.40
CA THR A 483 -35.71 -7.76 -3.65
C THR A 483 -34.72 -8.59 -4.46
N VAL A 484 -33.49 -8.69 -3.97
CA VAL A 484 -32.50 -9.65 -4.49
C VAL A 484 -33.02 -11.08 -4.39
N GLN A 485 -33.59 -11.43 -3.23
CA GLN A 485 -34.17 -12.74 -2.97
C GLN A 485 -35.23 -13.06 -4.04
N HIS A 486 -36.17 -12.15 -4.23
CA HIS A 486 -37.21 -12.30 -5.23
C HIS A 486 -36.64 -12.48 -6.64
N THR A 487 -35.78 -11.55 -7.06
CA THR A 487 -35.22 -11.56 -8.42
C THR A 487 -34.45 -12.85 -8.71
N LEU A 488 -33.57 -13.27 -7.79
CA LEU A 488 -32.66 -14.38 -8.07
C LEU A 488 -33.27 -15.76 -7.81
N PHE A 489 -34.21 -15.89 -6.86
CA PHE A 489 -34.66 -17.20 -6.37
C PHE A 489 -36.15 -17.48 -6.63
N GLU A 490 -36.99 -16.46 -6.83
CA GLU A 490 -38.46 -16.65 -6.84
C GLU A 490 -39.13 -16.20 -8.15
N CYS A 491 -38.67 -15.10 -8.75
CA CYS A 491 -39.34 -14.42 -9.84
C CYS A 491 -39.46 -15.30 -11.10
N HIS A 492 -40.68 -15.48 -11.63
CA HIS A 492 -40.95 -16.33 -12.81
C HIS A 492 -40.10 -15.95 -14.04
N ARG A 493 -39.77 -14.66 -14.19
CA ARG A 493 -39.00 -14.13 -15.33
C ARG A 493 -37.65 -14.82 -15.48
N TRP A 494 -37.05 -15.26 -14.38
CA TRP A 494 -35.71 -15.87 -14.38
C TRP A 494 -35.74 -17.38 -14.17
N GLU A 495 -36.90 -18.02 -14.36
CA GLU A 495 -37.06 -19.46 -14.14
C GLU A 495 -36.17 -20.29 -15.09
N ILE A 496 -36.06 -19.90 -16.35
CA ILE A 496 -35.24 -20.60 -17.34
C ILE A 496 -33.76 -20.53 -16.93
N GLU A 497 -33.26 -19.35 -16.58
CA GLU A 497 -31.88 -19.16 -16.14
C GLU A 497 -31.60 -19.88 -14.82
N ARG A 498 -32.57 -19.93 -13.89
CA ARG A 498 -32.45 -20.71 -12.65
C ARG A 498 -32.40 -22.22 -12.93
N ARG A 499 -33.24 -22.73 -13.83
CA ARG A 499 -33.23 -24.16 -14.21
C ARG A 499 -31.91 -24.56 -14.85
N ASP A 500 -31.34 -23.74 -15.73
CA ASP A 500 -30.00 -23.95 -16.31
C ASP A 500 -28.92 -23.99 -15.21
N LEU A 501 -28.97 -23.06 -14.25
CA LEU A 501 -28.04 -23.06 -13.12
C LEU A 501 -28.19 -24.30 -12.23
N ASN A 502 -29.42 -24.66 -11.85
CA ASN A 502 -29.69 -25.83 -11.02
C ASN A 502 -29.24 -27.12 -11.71
N SER A 503 -29.37 -27.21 -13.05
CA SER A 503 -28.83 -28.33 -13.82
C SER A 503 -27.30 -28.42 -13.77
N LYS A 504 -26.59 -27.28 -13.77
CA LYS A 504 -25.12 -27.23 -13.70
C LYS A 504 -24.59 -27.50 -12.29
N VAL A 505 -25.34 -27.08 -11.27
CA VAL A 505 -24.96 -27.24 -9.86
C VAL A 505 -25.46 -28.57 -9.27
N GLU A 506 -26.31 -29.28 -10.02
CA GLU A 506 -26.96 -30.57 -9.70
C GLU A 506 -27.91 -30.53 -8.49
N GLU A 507 -28.28 -29.33 -8.04
CA GLU A 507 -29.13 -29.11 -6.86
C GLU A 507 -29.97 -27.83 -7.02
N ILE A 508 -31.05 -27.73 -6.25
CA ILE A 508 -31.89 -26.52 -6.21
C ILE A 508 -31.23 -25.50 -5.29
N ILE A 509 -30.86 -24.36 -5.86
CA ILE A 509 -30.23 -23.28 -5.10
C ILE A 509 -31.30 -22.41 -4.43
N SER A 510 -31.21 -22.31 -3.11
CA SER A 510 -31.99 -21.39 -2.28
C SER A 510 -31.09 -20.27 -1.75
N VAL A 511 -31.67 -19.24 -1.13
CA VAL A 511 -30.88 -18.18 -0.46
C VAL A 511 -29.92 -18.77 0.58
N ASP A 512 -30.36 -19.79 1.31
CA ASP A 512 -29.64 -20.32 2.46
C ASP A 512 -28.59 -21.39 2.05
N THR A 513 -28.77 -22.05 0.90
CA THR A 513 -27.77 -22.97 0.32
C THR A 513 -26.83 -22.31 -0.70
N PHE A 514 -27.16 -21.08 -1.12
CA PHE A 514 -26.45 -20.34 -2.17
C PHE A 514 -24.93 -20.26 -1.94
N LEU A 515 -24.53 -19.83 -0.74
CA LEU A 515 -23.11 -19.67 -0.42
C LEU A 515 -22.38 -21.02 -0.41
N ASP A 516 -23.06 -22.06 0.04
CA ASP A 516 -22.47 -23.38 0.22
C ASP A 516 -22.08 -23.99 -1.12
N HIS A 517 -22.95 -23.83 -2.13
CA HIS A 517 -22.63 -24.19 -3.52
C HIS A 517 -21.55 -23.31 -4.12
N MET A 518 -21.55 -22.00 -3.84
CA MET A 518 -20.48 -21.13 -4.34
C MET A 518 -19.10 -21.55 -3.80
N LEU A 519 -19.03 -21.95 -2.54
CA LEU A 519 -17.76 -22.25 -1.85
C LEU A 519 -17.31 -23.70 -1.99
N SER A 520 -18.05 -24.57 -2.69
CA SER A 520 -17.69 -25.99 -2.82
C SER A 520 -16.58 -26.24 -3.83
N CYS A 521 -16.62 -25.57 -4.99
CA CYS A 521 -15.59 -25.69 -6.03
C CYS A 521 -15.54 -24.47 -6.95
N LYS A 522 -14.49 -24.39 -7.77
CA LYS A 522 -14.25 -23.27 -8.67
C LYS A 522 -15.31 -23.18 -9.78
N GLU A 523 -15.80 -24.33 -10.25
CA GLU A 523 -16.78 -24.47 -11.32
C GLU A 523 -18.13 -23.91 -10.86
N LYS A 524 -18.65 -24.39 -9.73
CA LYS A 524 -19.90 -23.88 -9.14
C LYS A 524 -19.82 -22.38 -8.81
N TRP A 525 -18.67 -21.90 -8.31
CA TRP A 525 -18.43 -20.45 -8.13
C TRP A 525 -18.60 -19.67 -9.45
N ARG A 526 -17.97 -20.14 -10.54
CA ARG A 526 -18.03 -19.50 -11.85
C ARG A 526 -19.46 -19.48 -12.38
N ASP A 527 -20.14 -20.62 -12.35
CA ASP A 527 -21.45 -20.78 -12.97
C ASP A 527 -22.52 -19.93 -12.25
N ILE A 528 -22.50 -19.91 -10.91
CA ILE A 528 -23.37 -19.03 -10.10
C ILE A 528 -23.08 -17.55 -10.37
N ARG A 529 -21.80 -17.18 -10.47
CA ARG A 529 -21.40 -15.81 -10.78
C ARG A 529 -21.87 -15.38 -12.18
N GLU A 530 -21.76 -16.26 -13.17
CA GLU A 530 -22.23 -15.99 -14.53
C GLU A 530 -23.74 -15.83 -14.61
N PHE A 531 -24.49 -16.67 -13.89
CA PHE A 531 -25.93 -16.52 -13.72
C PHE A 531 -26.30 -15.14 -13.14
N ILE A 532 -25.67 -14.74 -12.03
CA ILE A 532 -25.91 -13.42 -11.41
C ILE A 532 -25.63 -12.29 -12.40
N LYS A 533 -24.51 -12.38 -13.12
CA LYS A 533 -24.12 -11.37 -14.10
C LYS A 533 -25.13 -11.29 -15.25
N LYS A 534 -25.62 -12.43 -15.74
CA LYS A 534 -26.65 -12.49 -16.79
C LYS A 534 -27.94 -11.85 -16.31
N VAL A 535 -28.51 -12.30 -15.20
CA VAL A 535 -29.76 -11.78 -14.63
C VAL A 535 -29.67 -10.27 -14.37
N SER A 536 -28.62 -9.84 -13.68
CA SER A 536 -28.46 -8.42 -13.30
C SER A 536 -28.30 -7.51 -14.52
N LYS A 537 -27.53 -7.94 -15.52
CA LYS A 537 -27.31 -7.16 -16.74
C LYS A 537 -28.57 -7.07 -17.59
N THR A 538 -29.30 -8.18 -17.74
CA THR A 538 -30.56 -8.20 -18.49
C THR A 538 -31.62 -7.34 -17.79
N LYS A 539 -31.80 -7.47 -16.47
CA LYS A 539 -32.70 -6.60 -15.71
C LYS A 539 -32.36 -5.11 -15.89
N GLN A 540 -31.08 -4.75 -15.85
CA GLN A 540 -30.61 -3.38 -16.07
C GLN A 540 -30.84 -2.85 -17.51
N GLN A 541 -31.01 -3.74 -18.48
CA GLN A 541 -31.33 -3.35 -19.87
C GLN A 541 -32.84 -3.22 -20.10
N GLU A 542 -33.64 -4.03 -19.39
CA GLU A 542 -35.09 -4.07 -19.50
C GLU A 542 -35.82 -3.02 -18.62
N GLU A 543 -35.14 -2.48 -17.61
CA GLU A 543 -35.59 -1.42 -16.68
C GLU A 543 -34.72 -0.17 -16.84
#